data_AF-X1FZC1-F1
#
_entry.id   AF-X1FZC1-F1
#
_cell.length_a   1.000
_cell.length_b   1.000
_cell.length_c   1.000
_cell.angle_alpha   90.00
_cell.angle_beta   90.00
_cell.angle_gamma   90.00
#
_symmetry.space_group_name_H-M   'P 1'
#
loop_
_entity.id
_entity.type
_entity.pdbx_description
1 polymer ?
#
loop_
_entity_poly.entity_id
_entity_poly.type
_entity_poly.pdbx_seq_one_letter_code
_entity_poly.pdbx_strand_id
1 'polypeptide(L)'
;MFVTGIIFAQKSVKSEDREVRLKGKLLRAAFITFTIAALLDSLLGTIFAVPTDPLLAIMVVITRILLIISALEFYGGFILPKWMHAIFTKK
;
A
#
# COMPACT_ATOMS: atom_id res chain seq x y z
N MET A 1 -5.03 -4.40 13.67
CA MET A 1 -3.89 -3.71 13.01
C MET A 1 -4.33 -2.69 11.97
N PHE A 2 -5.26 -3.01 11.06
CA PHE A 2 -5.71 -2.06 10.03
C PHE A 2 -6.35 -0.78 10.59
N VAL A 3 -7.33 -0.89 11.48
CA VAL A 3 -8.01 0.27 12.10
C VAL A 3 -7.02 1.17 12.84
N THR A 4 -6.17 0.59 13.68
CA THR A 4 -5.13 1.32 14.41
C THR A 4 -4.10 1.96 13.49
N GLY A 5 -3.71 1.26 12.42
CA GLY A 5 -2.79 1.75 11.40
C GLY A 5 -3.34 2.96 10.63
N ILE A 6 -4.62 2.92 10.24
CA ILE A 6 -5.31 4.05 9.61
C ILE A 6 -5.42 5.23 10.58
N ILE A 7 -5.79 5.02 11.84
CA ILE A 7 -5.87 6.09 12.83
C ILE A 7 -4.49 6.75 13.02
N PHE A 8 -3.44 5.94 13.11
CA PHE A 8 -2.06 6.42 13.19
C PHE A 8 -1.69 7.25 11.96
N ALA A 9 -1.87 6.70 10.76
CA ALA A 9 -1.58 7.39 9.51
C ALA A 9 -2.36 8.71 9.40
N GLN A 10 -3.64 8.71 9.78
CA GLN A 10 -4.50 9.90 9.74
C GLN A 10 -4.07 10.98 10.75
N LYS A 11 -3.56 10.60 11.93
CA LYS A 11 -2.94 11.55 12.86
C LYS A 11 -1.64 12.11 12.29
N SER A 12 -0.78 11.27 11.71
CA SER A 12 0.48 11.70 11.09
C SER A 12 0.26 12.67 9.93
N VAL A 13 -0.79 12.48 9.11
CA VAL A 13 -1.17 13.42 8.04
C VAL A 13 -1.51 14.82 8.57
N LYS A 14 -1.97 14.93 9.81
CA LYS A 14 -2.31 16.20 10.46
C LYS A 14 -1.11 16.86 11.17
N SER A 15 0.08 16.25 11.13
CA SER A 15 1.27 16.81 11.76
C SER A 15 1.71 18.13 11.08
N GLU A 16 2.21 19.06 11.89
CA GLU A 16 2.83 20.31 11.41
C GLU A 16 4.17 20.04 10.73
N ASP A 17 4.88 19.01 11.19
CA ASP A 17 6.12 18.54 10.58
C ASP A 17 5.84 17.98 9.17
N ARG A 18 6.52 18.56 8.17
CA ARG A 18 6.31 18.22 6.76
C ARG A 18 6.70 16.78 6.43
N GLU A 19 7.74 16.26 7.07
CA GLU A 19 8.23 14.89 6.87
C GLU A 19 7.24 13.88 7.47
N VAL A 20 6.81 14.12 8.71
CA VAL A 20 5.81 13.29 9.39
C VAL A 20 4.50 13.28 8.62
N ARG A 21 4.09 14.42 8.06
CA ARG A 21 2.91 14.52 7.22
C ARG A 21 3.03 13.73 5.92
N LEU A 22 4.20 13.74 5.28
CA LEU A 22 4.45 12.93 4.08
C LEU A 22 4.42 11.43 4.41
N LYS A 23 5.09 11.00 5.48
CA LYS A 23 5.04 9.64 6.00
C LYS A 23 3.61 9.19 6.26
N GLY A 24 2.80 10.03 6.90
CA GLY A 24 1.38 9.77 7.14
C GLY A 24 0.57 9.55 5.86
N LYS A 25 0.82 10.33 4.81
CA LYS A 25 0.15 10.17 3.50
C LYS A 25 0.51 8.82 2.86
N LEU A 26 1.79 8.47 2.86
CA LEU A 26 2.28 7.20 2.33
C LEU A 26 1.71 6.01 3.10
N LEU A 27 1.70 6.05 4.43
CA LEU A 27 1.11 5.00 5.25
C LEU A 27 -0.39 4.84 5.01
N ARG A 28 -1.12 5.96 4.88
CA ARG A 28 -2.55 5.91 4.60
C ARG A 28 -2.82 5.25 3.25
N ALA A 29 -2.04 5.59 2.22
CA ALA A 29 -2.11 4.92 0.91
C ALA A 29 -1.76 3.43 1.06
N ALA A 30 -0.65 3.09 1.72
CA ALA A 30 -0.18 1.73 1.96
C ALA A 30 -1.27 0.83 2.57
N PHE A 31 -1.94 1.30 3.63
CA PHE A 31 -3.00 0.54 4.27
C PHE A 31 -4.17 0.28 3.32
N ILE A 32 -4.61 1.29 2.56
CA ILE A 32 -5.70 1.16 1.60
C ILE A 32 -5.32 0.20 0.48
N THR A 33 -4.18 0.41 -0.17
CA THR A 33 -3.68 -0.43 -1.28
C THR A 33 -3.48 -1.87 -0.82
N PHE A 34 -2.84 -2.09 0.33
CA PHE A 34 -2.62 -3.41 0.89
C PHE A 34 -3.95 -4.12 1.17
N THR A 35 -4.93 -3.42 1.72
CA THR A 35 -6.23 -4.04 2.06
C THR A 35 -6.97 -4.47 0.81
N ILE A 36 -6.99 -3.63 -0.23
CA ILE A 36 -7.57 -3.99 -1.52
C ILE A 36 -6.83 -5.20 -2.10
N ALA A 37 -5.50 -5.16 -2.12
CA ALA A 37 -4.67 -6.23 -2.68
C ALA A 37 -4.85 -7.55 -1.92
N ALA A 38 -4.86 -7.53 -0.58
CA ALA A 38 -5.03 -8.72 0.25
C ALA A 38 -6.43 -9.32 0.11
N LEU A 39 -7.47 -8.48 -0.02
CA LEU A 39 -8.82 -8.95 -0.31
C LEU A 39 -8.87 -9.63 -1.68
N LEU A 40 -8.33 -8.99 -2.72
CA LEU A 40 -8.24 -9.59 -4.06
C LEU A 40 -7.50 -10.93 -4.02
N ASP A 41 -6.32 -10.98 -3.38
CA ASP A 41 -5.49 -12.19 -3.24
C ASP A 41 -6.26 -13.33 -2.57
N SER A 42 -6.97 -13.03 -1.47
CA SER A 42 -7.78 -14.02 -0.75
C SER A 42 -8.95 -14.55 -1.58
N LEU A 43 -9.50 -13.71 -2.46
CA LEU A 43 -10.63 -14.06 -3.31
C LEU A 43 -10.22 -14.86 -4.55
N LEU A 44 -8.96 -14.80 -5.00
CA LEU A 44 -8.50 -15.50 -6.21
C LEU A 44 -8.83 -17.00 -6.17
N GLY A 45 -8.55 -17.68 -5.05
CA GLY A 45 -8.84 -19.12 -4.90
C GLY A 45 -10.32 -19.46 -4.82
N THR A 46 -11.18 -18.49 -4.53
CA THR A 46 -12.64 -18.68 -4.47
C THR A 46 -13.33 -18.34 -5.80
N ILE A 47 -12.84 -17.31 -6.50
CA ILE A 47 -13.41 -16.83 -7.76
C ILE A 47 -12.94 -17.72 -8.93
N PHE A 48 -11.67 -18.12 -8.92
CA PHE A 48 -11.06 -18.92 -9.98
C PHE A 48 -10.84 -20.36 -9.51
N ALA A 49 -11.89 -21.18 -9.59
CA ALA A 49 -11.85 -22.58 -9.17
C ALA A 49 -10.99 -23.47 -10.09
N VAL A 50 -10.79 -23.06 -11.35
CA VAL A 50 -10.04 -23.83 -12.35
C VAL A 50 -8.65 -23.21 -12.53
N PRO A 51 -7.56 -23.93 -12.20
CA PRO A 51 -6.20 -23.38 -12.26
C PRO A 51 -5.72 -22.96 -13.65
N THR A 52 -6.35 -23.48 -14.71
CA THR A 52 -6.01 -23.19 -16.11
C THR A 52 -6.74 -21.97 -16.67
N ASP A 53 -7.54 -21.26 -15.88
CA ASP A 53 -8.22 -20.04 -16.32
C ASP A 53 -7.17 -18.95 -16.66
N PRO A 54 -7.10 -18.46 -17.92
CA PRO A 54 -6.17 -17.40 -18.29
C PRO A 54 -6.36 -16.10 -17.47
N LEU A 55 -7.59 -15.83 -17.00
CA LEU A 55 -7.89 -14.66 -16.17
C LEU A 55 -7.26 -14.77 -14.79
N LEU A 56 -7.10 -15.98 -14.24
CA LEU A 56 -6.41 -16.18 -12.97
C LEU A 56 -4.98 -15.67 -13.04
N ALA A 57 -4.23 -16.00 -14.09
CA ALA A 57 -2.85 -15.56 -14.26
C ALA A 57 -2.75 -14.02 -14.31
N ILE A 58 -3.64 -13.36 -15.04
CA ILE A 58 -3.70 -11.89 -15.13
C ILE A 58 -4.00 -11.28 -13.76
N MET A 59 -5.00 -11.83 -13.06
CA MET A 59 -5.41 -11.32 -11.75
C MET A 59 -4.33 -11.53 -10.67
N VAL A 60 -3.58 -12.63 -10.72
CA VAL A 60 -2.40 -12.86 -9.87
C VAL A 60 -1.35 -11.77 -10.12
N VAL A 61 -1.03 -11.47 -11.38
CA VAL A 61 -0.06 -10.42 -11.71
C VAL A 61 -0.50 -9.05 -11.19
N ILE A 62 -1.76 -8.67 -11.42
CA ILE A 62 -2.33 -7.41 -10.91
C ILE A 62 -2.23 -7.34 -9.39
N THR A 63 -2.64 -8.42 -8.71
CA THR A 63 -2.61 -8.50 -7.24
C THR A 63 -1.19 -8.37 -6.70
N ARG A 64 -0.20 -8.98 -7.36
CA ARG A 64 1.22 -8.86 -6.99
C ARG A 64 1.75 -7.45 -7.19
N ILE A 65 1.38 -6.78 -8.28
CA ILE A 65 1.75 -5.38 -8.50
C ILE A 65 1.18 -4.50 -7.38
N LEU A 66 -0.09 -4.67 -7.01
CA LEU A 66 -0.70 -3.91 -5.92
C LEU A 66 -0.01 -4.18 -4.57
N LEU A 67 0.34 -5.43 -4.26
CA LEU A 67 1.09 -5.76 -3.05
C LEU A 67 2.47 -5.11 -3.04
N ILE A 68 3.21 -5.14 -4.16
CA ILE A 68 4.51 -4.49 -4.29
C ILE A 68 4.38 -2.98 -4.09
N ILE A 69 3.36 -2.35 -4.70
CA ILE A 69 3.07 -0.92 -4.49
C ILE A 69 2.83 -0.65 -3.01
N SER A 70 1.97 -1.43 -2.35
CA SER A 70 1.69 -1.25 -0.92
C SER A 70 2.94 -1.40 -0.05
N ALA A 71 3.85 -2.32 -0.40
CA ALA A 71 5.11 -2.52 0.30
C ALA A 71 6.04 -1.31 0.13
N LEU A 72 6.11 -0.74 -1.08
CA LEU A 72 6.86 0.50 -1.33
C LEU A 72 6.27 1.69 -0.56
N GLU A 73 4.94 1.78 -0.48
CA GLU A 73 4.24 2.79 0.31
C GLU A 73 4.51 2.64 1.81
N PHE A 74 4.51 1.41 2.34
CA PHE A 74 4.89 1.13 3.73
C PHE A 74 6.35 1.46 4.00
N TYR A 75 7.26 1.10 3.10
CA TYR A 75 8.67 1.43 3.20
C TYR A 75 8.88 2.95 3.27
N GLY A 76 8.25 3.70 2.38
CA GLY A 76 8.27 5.16 2.41
C GLY A 76 7.57 5.77 3.62
N GLY A 77 6.46 5.16 4.07
CA GLY A 77 5.66 5.64 5.17
C GLY A 77 6.33 5.46 6.54
N PHE A 78 7.05 4.36 6.75
CA PHE A 78 7.75 4.10 8.02
C PHE A 78 9.17 4.67 8.04
N ILE A 79 9.93 4.45 6.97
CA ILE A 79 11.36 4.79 6.93
C ILE A 79 11.59 6.14 6.25
N LEU A 80 10.88 6.39 5.14
CA LEU A 80 11.11 7.53 4.23
C LEU A 80 12.59 7.68 3.86
N PRO A 81 13.13 6.77 3.04
CA PRO A 81 14.54 6.81 2.66
C PRO A 81 14.87 8.11 1.91
N LYS A 82 16.14 8.52 1.94
CA LYS A 82 16.62 9.77 1.36
C LYS A 82 16.21 9.97 -0.10
N TRP A 83 16.19 8.90 -0.90
CA TRP A 83 15.77 8.96 -2.31
C TRP A 83 14.28 9.26 -2.45
N MET A 84 13.40 8.65 -1.64
CA MET A 84 11.96 8.97 -1.64
C MET A 84 11.74 10.38 -1.12
N HIS A 85 12.38 10.76 -0.02
CA HIS A 85 12.32 12.11 0.50
C HIS A 85 12.68 13.11 -0.59
N ALA A 86 13.83 12.94 -1.26
CA ALA A 86 14.26 13.81 -2.35
C ALA A 86 13.25 13.90 -3.50
N ILE A 87 12.59 12.80 -3.88
CA ILE A 87 11.55 12.81 -4.93
C ILE A 87 10.31 13.58 -4.49
N PHE A 88 9.83 13.35 -3.26
CA PHE A 88 8.58 13.93 -2.77
C PHE A 88 8.72 15.35 -2.22
N THR A 89 9.93 15.78 -1.85
CA THR A 89 10.21 17.13 -1.35
C THR A 89 10.89 18.04 -2.37
N LYS A 90 11.33 17.52 -3.52
CA LYS A 90 11.74 18.38 -4.65
C LYS A 90 10.50 19.08 -5.21
N LYS A 91 10.30 20.31 -4.74
CA LYS A 91 9.68 21.39 -5.51
C LYS A 91 10.78 22.33 -5.97
#